data_AF-A0A9K3GRI1-F1
#
_entry.id   AF-A0A9K3GRI1-F1
#
_cell.length_a   1.000
_cell.length_b   1.000
_cell.length_c   1.000
_cell.angle_alpha   90.00
_cell.angle_beta   90.00
_cell.angle_gamma   90.00
#
_symmetry.space_group_name_H-M   'P 1'
#
loop_
_entity.id
_entity.type
_entity.pdbx_description
1 polymer ?
#
loop_
_entity_poly.entity_id
_entity_poly.type
_entity_poly.pdbx_seq_one_letter_code
_entity_poly.pdbx_strand_id
1 'polypeptide(L)'
;FNKLAEGSLPILESQIYDMKFPDIEVPVDLGITEVDLTISDMAMTELNVGGLSIGNDVVSEPPRVNIELDDTSLALSFSWSYKETTFPFISDHGTGTVTVDGVSGSMSSTVGVSPDTAMMYAAFVSFAFDLGDITIDLDGGASALYGLVLNAFLTV
;
A
#
# COMPACT_ATOMS: atom_id res chain seq x y z
N PHE A 1 1.60 -0.73 -27.51
CA PHE A 1 1.86 -0.47 -26.09
C PHE A 1 0.61 -0.66 -25.24
N ASN A 2 -0.56 -0.07 -25.57
CA ASN A 2 -1.80 -0.32 -24.79
C ASN A 2 -2.18 -1.80 -24.61
N LYS A 3 -2.05 -2.64 -25.65
CA LYS A 3 -2.29 -4.09 -25.51
C LYS A 3 -1.30 -4.82 -24.58
N LEU A 4 -0.10 -4.27 -24.38
CA LEU A 4 0.87 -4.80 -23.42
C LEU A 4 0.51 -4.33 -22.00
N ALA A 5 -0.01 -3.11 -21.85
CA ALA A 5 -0.54 -2.60 -20.59
C ALA A 5 -1.70 -3.45 -20.10
N GLU A 6 -2.71 -3.65 -20.94
CA GLU A 6 -3.87 -4.52 -20.67
C GLU A 6 -3.44 -5.96 -20.35
N GLY A 7 -2.46 -6.51 -21.07
CA GLY A 7 -1.94 -7.86 -20.82
C GLY A 7 -1.10 -7.99 -19.55
N SER A 8 -0.60 -6.89 -19.00
CA SER A 8 0.23 -6.89 -17.78
C SER A 8 -0.58 -6.72 -16.49
N LEU A 9 -1.81 -6.19 -16.57
CA LEU A 9 -2.69 -5.98 -15.42
C LEU A 9 -2.90 -7.25 -14.57
N PRO A 10 -3.22 -8.43 -15.15
CA PRO A 10 -3.42 -9.63 -14.34
C PRO A 10 -2.16 -10.08 -13.58
N ILE A 11 -0.98 -9.80 -14.13
CA ILE A 11 0.30 -10.12 -13.48
C ILE A 11 0.54 -9.15 -12.33
N LEU A 12 0.31 -7.85 -12.54
CA LEU A 12 0.42 -6.83 -11.50
C LEU A 12 -0.58 -7.08 -10.37
N GLU A 13 -1.84 -7.37 -10.69
CA GLU A 13 -2.87 -7.76 -9.72
C GLU A 13 -2.40 -8.96 -8.88
N SER A 14 -1.92 -10.03 -9.52
CA SER A 14 -1.45 -11.21 -8.78
C SER A 14 -0.29 -10.90 -7.82
N GLN A 15 0.65 -10.05 -8.23
CA GLN A 15 1.79 -9.67 -7.39
C GLN A 15 1.38 -8.76 -6.23
N ILE A 16 0.38 -7.90 -6.44
CA ILE A 16 -0.16 -7.04 -5.40
C ILE A 16 -0.97 -7.85 -4.39
N TYR A 17 -1.79 -8.81 -4.84
CA TYR A 17 -2.53 -9.71 -3.93
C TYR A 17 -1.62 -10.65 -3.13
N ASP A 18 -0.49 -11.08 -3.71
CA ASP A 18 0.51 -11.90 -3.02
C ASP A 18 1.46 -11.08 -2.12
N MET A 19 1.32 -9.75 -2.09
CA MET A 19 2.16 -8.88 -1.28
C MET A 19 1.90 -9.14 0.21
N LYS A 20 2.98 -9.43 0.94
CA LYS A 20 2.93 -9.56 2.39
C LYS A 20 3.20 -8.21 3.02
N PHE A 21 2.19 -7.64 3.65
CA PHE A 21 2.33 -6.44 4.46
C PHE A 21 2.91 -6.84 5.83
N PRO A 22 3.93 -6.13 6.34
CA PRO A 22 4.48 -6.40 7.66
C PRO A 22 3.50 -5.97 8.75
N ASP A 23 3.46 -6.69 9.86
CA ASP A 23 2.69 -6.26 11.03
C ASP A 23 3.27 -4.93 11.57
N ILE A 24 2.40 -4.06 12.05
CA ILE A 24 2.75 -2.76 12.61
C ILE A 24 2.50 -2.83 14.12
N GLU A 25 3.56 -2.66 14.90
CA GLU A 25 3.49 -2.56 16.36
C GLU A 25 3.96 -1.16 16.78
N VAL A 26 3.04 -0.38 17.37
CA VAL A 26 3.34 1.00 17.78
C VAL A 26 2.89 1.20 19.23
N PRO A 27 3.81 1.53 20.15
CA PRO A 27 3.43 2.04 21.46
C PRO A 27 2.87 3.45 21.28
N VAL A 28 1.67 3.70 21.79
CA VAL A 28 1.02 5.01 21.74
C VAL A 28 0.78 5.54 23.15
N ASP A 29 1.32 6.73 23.40
CA ASP A 29 1.07 7.49 24.63
C ASP A 29 -0.20 8.34 24.47
N LEU A 30 -1.22 8.06 25.27
CA LEU A 30 -2.48 8.81 25.31
C LEU A 30 -2.44 9.97 26.31
N GLY A 31 -1.30 10.23 26.94
CA GLY A 31 -1.07 11.21 28.01
C GLY A 31 -1.64 10.79 29.36
N ILE A 32 -2.66 9.92 29.36
CA ILE A 32 -3.29 9.36 30.58
C ILE A 32 -3.00 7.86 30.77
N THR A 33 -2.61 7.17 29.70
CA THR A 33 -2.24 5.75 29.69
C THR A 33 -1.38 5.48 28.46
N GLU A 34 -0.60 4.42 28.52
CA GLU A 34 0.20 3.91 27.40
C GLU A 34 -0.49 2.66 26.85
N VAL A 35 -0.50 2.55 25.52
CA VAL A 35 -1.16 1.46 24.81
C VAL A 35 -0.21 0.85 23.80
N ASP A 36 -0.05 -0.46 23.83
CA ASP A 36 0.58 -1.20 22.74
C ASP A 36 -0.49 -1.47 21.68
N LEU A 37 -0.39 -0.83 20.50
CA LEU A 37 -1.25 -1.07 19.35
C LEU A 37 -0.57 -2.02 18.38
N THR A 38 -1.30 -3.04 17.95
CA THR A 38 -0.87 -3.98 16.90
C THR A 38 -1.88 -3.95 15.76
N ILE A 39 -1.39 -3.75 14.54
CA ILE A 39 -2.12 -3.93 13.28
C ILE A 39 -1.47 -5.12 12.57
N SER A 40 -2.23 -6.16 12.30
CA SER A 40 -1.74 -7.42 11.73
C SER A 40 -2.67 -7.95 10.64
N ASP A 41 -2.25 -9.03 10.01
CA ASP A 41 -3.06 -9.78 9.02
C ASP A 41 -3.56 -8.89 7.87
N MET A 42 -2.75 -7.90 7.51
CA MET A 42 -3.06 -6.98 6.41
C MET A 42 -3.08 -7.74 5.09
N ALA A 43 -4.18 -7.63 4.36
CA ALA A 43 -4.39 -8.28 3.08
C ALA A 43 -5.14 -7.37 2.10
N MET A 44 -4.70 -7.34 0.85
CA MET A 44 -5.43 -6.67 -0.24
C MET A 44 -6.72 -7.43 -0.52
N THR A 45 -7.85 -6.76 -0.37
CA THR A 45 -9.18 -7.33 -0.64
C THR A 45 -9.73 -6.84 -1.98
N GLU A 46 -9.32 -5.64 -2.41
CA GLU A 46 -9.78 -5.07 -3.67
C GLU A 46 -8.68 -4.20 -4.30
N LEU A 47 -8.55 -4.29 -5.62
CA LEU A 47 -7.75 -3.40 -6.44
C LEU A 47 -8.54 -3.11 -7.72
N ASN A 48 -8.79 -1.83 -7.98
CA ASN A 48 -9.46 -1.36 -9.17
C ASN A 48 -8.58 -0.30 -9.85
N VAL A 49 -8.04 -0.64 -11.02
CA VAL A 49 -7.19 0.26 -11.80
C VAL A 49 -8.07 1.00 -12.80
N GLY A 50 -8.39 2.26 -12.52
CA GLY A 50 -9.20 3.10 -13.40
C GLY A 50 -8.53 3.39 -14.74
N GLY A 51 -7.24 3.76 -14.71
CA GLY A 51 -6.43 4.05 -15.88
C GLY A 51 -5.02 3.47 -15.77
N LEU A 52 -4.56 2.80 -16.83
CA LEU A 52 -3.18 2.35 -16.99
C LEU A 52 -2.65 2.82 -18.35
N SER A 53 -1.65 3.70 -18.34
CA SER A 53 -0.90 4.08 -19.53
C SER A 53 0.55 3.60 -19.45
N ILE A 54 1.06 3.14 -20.59
CA ILE A 54 2.49 2.87 -20.75
C ILE A 54 3.06 3.92 -21.70
N GLY A 55 3.77 4.88 -21.13
CA GLY A 55 4.65 5.79 -21.84
C GLY A 55 5.97 5.11 -22.17
N ASN A 56 6.50 5.41 -23.35
CA ASN A 56 7.89 5.10 -23.68
C ASN A 56 8.61 6.43 -23.84
N ASP A 57 9.55 6.71 -22.95
CA ASP A 57 10.49 7.80 -23.18
C ASP A 57 11.69 7.26 -23.95
N VAL A 58 11.48 7.10 -25.26
CA VAL A 58 12.51 6.58 -26.20
C VAL A 58 13.68 7.55 -26.35
N VAL A 59 13.56 8.77 -25.81
CA VAL A 59 14.56 9.84 -25.90
C VAL A 59 15.50 9.81 -24.68
N SER A 60 15.12 9.10 -23.61
CA SER A 60 15.97 8.89 -22.45
C SER A 60 17.03 7.81 -22.70
N GLU A 61 18.28 8.08 -22.36
CA GLU A 61 19.37 7.09 -22.37
C GLU A 61 19.80 6.81 -20.91
N PRO A 62 19.62 5.58 -20.40
CA PRO A 62 19.07 4.39 -21.06
C PRO A 62 17.53 4.47 -21.23
N PRO A 63 16.96 3.73 -22.21
CA PRO A 63 15.52 3.74 -22.50
C PRO A 63 14.68 3.44 -21.27
N ARG A 64 13.61 4.23 -21.07
CA ARG A 64 12.69 4.09 -19.94
C ARG A 64 11.28 3.74 -20.39
N VAL A 65 10.71 2.80 -19.67
CA VAL A 65 9.29 2.48 -19.71
C VAL A 65 8.67 3.17 -18.51
N ASN A 66 7.74 4.08 -18.77
CA ASN A 66 6.97 4.75 -17.72
C ASN A 66 5.58 4.12 -17.69
N ILE A 67 5.20 3.63 -16.52
CA ILE A 67 3.87 3.13 -16.21
C ILE A 67 3.19 4.22 -15.40
N GLU A 68 2.04 4.68 -15.88
CA GLU A 68 1.23 5.68 -15.20
C GLU A 68 -0.08 5.02 -14.79
N LEU A 69 -0.45 5.23 -13.53
CA LEU A 69 -1.68 4.79 -12.91
C LEU A 69 -2.51 6.03 -12.63
N ASP A 70 -3.78 5.99 -13.01
CA ASP A 70 -4.72 7.07 -12.77
C ASP A 70 -6.01 6.49 -12.17
N ASP A 71 -6.63 7.25 -11.28
CA ASP A 71 -7.90 6.92 -10.61
C ASP A 71 -7.98 5.46 -10.13
N THR A 72 -6.91 4.99 -9.47
CA THR A 72 -6.86 3.64 -8.91
C THR A 72 -7.44 3.65 -7.50
N SER A 73 -8.29 2.66 -7.19
CA SER A 73 -8.73 2.41 -5.81
C SER A 73 -8.20 1.08 -5.30
N LEU A 74 -7.92 1.02 -4.01
CA LEU A 74 -7.46 -0.18 -3.32
C LEU A 74 -8.16 -0.30 -1.96
N ALA A 75 -8.44 -1.52 -1.54
CA ALA A 75 -8.96 -1.82 -0.22
C ALA A 75 -8.14 -2.92 0.46
N LEU A 76 -7.80 -2.69 1.73
CA LEU A 76 -7.03 -3.59 2.58
C LEU A 76 -7.88 -3.96 3.78
N SER A 77 -8.00 -5.25 4.10
CA SER A 77 -8.50 -5.69 5.41
C SER A 77 -7.34 -5.86 6.39
N PHE A 78 -7.59 -5.62 7.67
CA PHE A 78 -6.61 -5.83 8.73
C PHE A 78 -7.27 -6.27 10.04
N SER A 79 -6.50 -6.92 10.89
CA SER A 79 -6.82 -7.14 12.30
C SER A 79 -6.16 -6.03 13.12
N TRP A 80 -6.85 -5.56 14.16
CA TRP A 80 -6.24 -4.67 15.15
C TRP A 80 -6.43 -5.23 16.55
N SER A 81 -5.46 -4.97 17.41
CA SER A 81 -5.59 -5.21 18.85
C SER A 81 -4.82 -4.16 19.62
N TYR A 82 -5.26 -3.90 20.85
CA TYR A 82 -4.48 -3.08 21.76
C TYR A 82 -4.47 -3.63 23.16
N LYS A 83 -3.47 -3.19 23.92
CA LYS A 83 -3.37 -3.48 25.34
C LYS A 83 -2.80 -2.27 26.07
N GLU A 84 -3.50 -1.81 27.10
CA GLU A 84 -2.96 -0.83 28.04
C GLU A 84 -1.79 -1.46 28.82
N THR A 85 -0.66 -0.75 28.84
CA THR A 85 0.52 -1.17 29.62
C THR A 85 0.40 -0.78 31.10
N THR A 86 -0.57 0.08 31.42
CA THR A 86 -0.83 0.61 32.77
C THR A 86 -2.21 0.16 33.27
N PHE A 87 -2.39 0.06 34.58
CA PHE A 87 -3.67 -0.29 35.20
C PHE A 87 -4.79 0.66 34.72
N PRO A 88 -5.97 0.16 34.30
CA PRO A 88 -6.54 -1.17 34.59
C PRO A 88 -6.17 -2.31 33.62
N PHE A 89 -5.22 -2.12 32.69
CA PHE A 89 -4.78 -3.15 31.73
C PHE A 89 -5.90 -3.61 30.78
N ILE A 90 -6.70 -2.67 30.27
CA ILE A 90 -7.74 -2.98 29.30
C ILE A 90 -7.09 -3.43 27.99
N SER A 91 -7.72 -4.41 27.35
CA SER A 91 -7.37 -4.85 26.00
C SER A 91 -8.63 -5.04 25.18
N ASP A 92 -8.56 -4.71 23.90
CA ASP A 92 -9.60 -5.02 22.93
C ASP A 92 -8.97 -5.41 21.60
N HIS A 93 -9.80 -5.93 20.70
CA HIS A 93 -9.41 -6.31 19.36
C HIS A 93 -10.60 -6.22 18.41
N GLY A 94 -10.29 -6.20 17.13
CA GLY A 94 -11.29 -6.18 16.09
C GLY A 94 -10.66 -6.30 14.72
N THR A 95 -11.47 -5.99 13.72
CA THR A 95 -11.06 -5.95 12.32
C THR A 95 -11.29 -4.55 11.77
N GLY A 96 -10.66 -4.25 10.65
CA GLY A 96 -10.92 -3.02 9.94
C GLY A 96 -10.66 -3.17 8.46
N THR A 97 -11.11 -2.17 7.72
CA THR A 97 -10.85 -2.01 6.30
C THR A 97 -10.27 -0.62 6.08
N VAL A 98 -9.19 -0.52 5.29
CA VAL A 98 -8.71 0.74 4.74
C VAL A 98 -9.04 0.76 3.26
N THR A 99 -9.75 1.78 2.82
CA THR A 99 -9.98 2.06 1.40
C THR A 99 -9.21 3.30 1.03
N VAL A 100 -8.44 3.24 -0.06
CA VAL A 100 -7.77 4.39 -0.64
C VAL A 100 -8.29 4.57 -2.06
N ASP A 101 -8.94 5.71 -2.30
CA ASP A 101 -9.52 6.08 -3.59
C ASP A 101 -8.70 7.18 -4.26
N GLY A 102 -8.73 7.21 -5.60
CA GLY A 102 -8.06 8.25 -6.38
C GLY A 102 -6.52 8.18 -6.34
N VAL A 103 -5.96 6.98 -6.15
CA VAL A 103 -4.52 6.76 -6.25
C VAL A 103 -4.08 7.04 -7.68
N SER A 104 -3.14 7.99 -7.81
CA SER A 104 -2.49 8.29 -9.08
C SER A 104 -0.99 8.23 -8.91
N GLY A 105 -0.26 7.82 -9.94
CA GLY A 105 1.17 7.65 -9.78
C GLY A 105 1.89 7.29 -11.05
N SER A 106 3.21 7.37 -10.97
CA SER A 106 4.08 6.96 -12.06
C SER A 106 5.22 6.09 -11.54
N MET A 107 5.56 5.11 -12.35
CA MET A 107 6.61 4.16 -12.11
C MET A 107 7.50 4.09 -13.34
N SER A 108 8.78 4.39 -13.19
CA SER A 108 9.75 4.37 -14.28
C SER A 108 10.67 3.17 -14.13
N SER A 109 10.85 2.41 -15.22
CA SER A 109 11.74 1.26 -15.28
C SER A 109 12.67 1.39 -16.47
N THR A 110 13.95 1.07 -16.26
CA THR A 110 14.91 0.92 -17.35
C THR A 110 14.96 -0.53 -17.78
N VAL A 111 14.86 -0.77 -19.09
CA VAL A 111 15.08 -2.08 -19.68
C VAL A 111 16.39 -2.07 -20.44
N GLY A 112 17.28 -3.02 -20.11
CA GLY A 112 18.58 -3.14 -20.75
C GLY A 112 18.98 -4.59 -20.96
N VAL A 113 20.10 -4.79 -21.65
CA VAL A 113 20.74 -6.10 -21.77
C VAL A 113 22.00 -6.06 -20.93
N SER A 114 22.15 -7.05 -20.04
CA SER A 114 23.36 -7.20 -19.25
C SER A 114 24.52 -7.52 -20.19
N PRO A 115 25.60 -6.72 -20.20
CA PRO A 115 26.74 -6.94 -21.08
C PRO A 115 27.46 -8.27 -20.79
N ASP A 116 27.34 -8.80 -19.56
CA ASP A 116 28.07 -9.99 -19.12
C ASP A 116 27.33 -11.29 -19.41
N THR A 117 25.99 -11.26 -19.37
CA THR A 117 25.15 -12.47 -19.51
C THR A 117 24.34 -12.52 -20.79
N ALA A 118 24.31 -11.41 -21.56
CA ALA A 118 23.39 -11.20 -22.68
C ALA A 118 21.90 -11.42 -22.33
N MET A 119 21.56 -11.38 -21.03
CA MET A 119 20.18 -11.48 -20.56
C MET A 119 19.56 -10.09 -20.47
N MET A 120 18.26 -10.00 -20.79
CA MET A 120 17.49 -8.78 -20.52
C MET A 120 17.34 -8.60 -19.01
N TYR A 121 17.47 -7.35 -18.56
CA TYR A 121 17.13 -6.93 -17.21
C TYR A 121 16.15 -5.77 -17.26
N ALA A 122 15.31 -5.69 -16.23
CA ALA A 122 14.49 -4.53 -15.94
C ALA A 122 14.86 -4.04 -14.53
N ALA A 123 15.07 -2.74 -14.38
CA ALA A 123 15.39 -2.12 -13.10
C ALA A 123 14.47 -0.94 -12.86
N PHE A 124 13.79 -0.94 -11.71
CA PHE A 124 12.95 0.18 -11.30
C PHE A 124 13.84 1.39 -10.94
N VAL A 125 13.56 2.53 -11.57
CA VAL A 125 14.32 3.77 -11.41
C VAL A 125 13.65 4.68 -10.40
N SER A 126 12.32 4.79 -10.46
CA SER A 126 11.55 5.65 -9.56
C SER A 126 10.10 5.17 -9.47
N PHE A 127 9.51 5.40 -8.31
CA PHE A 127 8.07 5.28 -8.06
C PHE A 127 7.61 6.55 -7.35
N ALA A 128 6.47 7.09 -7.77
CA ALA A 128 5.83 8.23 -7.13
C ALA A 128 4.33 7.99 -7.16
N PHE A 129 3.70 7.94 -5.99
CA PHE A 129 2.27 7.76 -5.83
C PHE A 129 1.71 8.91 -5.01
N ASP A 130 0.61 9.46 -5.48
CA ASP A 130 -0.27 10.35 -4.76
C ASP A 130 -1.45 9.52 -4.27
N LEU A 131 -1.67 9.54 -2.96
CA LEU A 131 -2.80 8.86 -2.33
C LEU A 131 -3.90 9.89 -2.19
N GLY A 132 -5.06 9.61 -2.79
CA GLY A 132 -6.23 10.48 -2.67
C GLY A 132 -6.89 10.34 -1.31
N ASP A 133 -8.17 9.98 -1.32
CA ASP A 133 -8.96 9.88 -0.09
C ASP A 133 -8.69 8.55 0.61
N ILE A 134 -8.27 8.62 1.88
CA ILE A 134 -8.08 7.45 2.74
C ILE A 134 -9.27 7.37 3.70
N THR A 135 -10.01 6.27 3.62
CA THR A 135 -11.10 5.93 4.53
C THR A 135 -10.71 4.71 5.36
N ILE A 136 -10.94 4.78 6.67
CA ILE A 136 -10.64 3.67 7.59
C ILE A 136 -11.93 3.30 8.33
N ASP A 137 -12.42 2.10 8.12
CA ASP A 137 -13.56 1.54 8.83
C ASP A 137 -13.08 0.54 9.89
N LEU A 138 -13.53 0.70 11.13
CA LEU A 138 -13.16 -0.19 12.24
C LEU A 138 -14.40 -0.90 12.77
N ASP A 139 -14.32 -2.24 12.82
CA ASP A 139 -15.30 -3.11 13.46
C ASP A 139 -14.74 -3.59 14.81
N GLY A 140 -15.37 -3.17 15.91
CA GLY A 140 -14.99 -3.56 17.27
C GLY A 140 -15.31 -2.51 18.34
N GLY A 141 -14.99 -2.82 19.59
CA GLY A 141 -15.68 -2.28 20.77
C GLY A 141 -15.23 -0.94 21.36
N ALA A 142 -14.27 -0.23 20.79
CA ALA A 142 -13.72 0.96 21.46
C ALA A 142 -13.50 2.16 20.51
N SER A 143 -14.41 3.14 20.60
CA SER A 143 -14.38 4.43 19.90
C SER A 143 -13.16 5.31 20.21
N ALA A 144 -12.45 5.05 21.30
CA ALA A 144 -11.24 5.78 21.68
C ALA A 144 -10.02 5.45 20.80
N LEU A 145 -10.00 4.32 20.09
CA LEU A 145 -8.86 3.91 19.24
C LEU A 145 -8.89 4.48 17.85
N TYR A 146 -10.03 5.01 17.42
CA TYR A 146 -10.18 5.49 16.05
C TYR A 146 -9.09 6.53 15.72
N GLY A 147 -8.76 7.42 16.66
CA GLY A 147 -7.67 8.39 16.51
C GLY A 147 -6.25 7.77 16.50
N LEU A 148 -6.05 6.61 17.13
CA LEU A 148 -4.75 5.94 17.21
C LEU A 148 -4.44 5.17 15.94
N VAL A 149 -5.43 4.43 15.43
CA VAL A 149 -5.31 3.75 14.15
C VAL A 149 -5.12 4.78 13.03
N LEU A 150 -5.90 5.88 13.02
CA LEU A 150 -5.73 6.95 12.04
C LEU A 150 -4.31 7.54 12.07
N ASN A 151 -3.73 7.74 13.26
CA ASN A 151 -2.38 8.27 13.40
C ASN A 151 -1.30 7.28 12.91
N ALA A 152 -1.48 5.97 13.13
CA ALA A 152 -0.56 4.94 12.65
C ALA A 152 -0.48 4.90 11.11
N PHE A 153 -1.61 5.09 10.41
CA PHE A 153 -1.64 5.13 8.94
C PHE A 153 -1.11 6.45 8.35
N LEU A 154 -1.16 7.57 9.09
CA LEU A 154 -0.72 8.89 8.62
C LEU A 154 0.74 9.25 8.96
N THR A 155 1.41 8.46 9.81
CA THR A 155 2.79 8.73 10.26
C THR A 155 3.85 7.95 9.47
N VAL A 156 3.43 7.08 8.53
CA VAL A 156 4.31 6.38 7.58
C VAL A 156 4.50 7.22 6.32
#